data_AF-A0A7R9M1E6-F1
#
_entry.id   AF-A0A7R9M1E6-F1
#
_cell.length_a   1.000
_cell.length_b   1.000
_cell.length_c   1.000
_cell.angle_alpha   90.00
_cell.angle_beta   90.00
_cell.angle_gamma   90.00
#
_symmetry.space_group_name_H-M   'P 1'
#
loop_
_entity.id
_entity.type
_entity.pdbx_description
1 polymer ?
#
loop_
_entity_poly.entity_id
_entity_poly.type
_entity_poly.pdbx_seq_one_letter_code
_entity_poly.pdbx_strand_id
1 'polypeptide(L)'
;ELLWFIRGSTDGKELSKVGVNIWDANGSRSFLDSLGFTDREEGDLGPVYGFQWRHFGAKYDTKDTDYTNKGVDQLKEVINTIKTNPDDRRMIICSWNPIDIPSMALPPCHCLVQFYVSNGELSCQLYQRSGDVGLGVPFNIASYSLLTHMMAHIT
;
A
#
# COMPACT_ATOMS: atom_id res chain seq x y z
N GLU A 1 -3.88 9.09 3.94
CA GLU A 1 -3.54 7.95 3.07
C GLU A 1 -2.47 7.03 3.66
N LEU A 2 -1.25 7.49 3.95
CA LEU A 2 -0.18 6.58 4.42
C LEU A 2 -0.58 5.73 5.65
N LEU A 3 -1.24 6.33 6.64
CA LEU A 3 -1.76 5.59 7.80
C LEU A 3 -2.83 4.54 7.43
N TRP A 4 -3.61 4.80 6.37
CA TRP A 4 -4.60 3.86 5.83
C TRP A 4 -3.91 2.66 5.15
N PHE A 5 -2.82 2.90 4.38
CA PHE A 5 -1.97 1.81 3.88
C PHE A 5 -1.36 0.98 5.01
N ILE A 6 -0.80 1.64 6.04
CA ILE A 6 -0.20 0.95 7.20
C ILE A 6 -1.23 0.09 7.91
N ARG A 7 -2.48 0.52 8.05
CA ARG A 7 -3.56 -0.29 8.66
C ARG A 7 -3.97 -1.50 7.81
N GLY A 8 -3.61 -1.55 6.54
CA GLY A 8 -4.07 -2.59 5.62
C GLY A 8 -5.48 -2.38 5.09
N SER A 9 -6.06 -1.19 5.26
CA SER A 9 -7.44 -0.91 4.84
C SER A 9 -7.55 -0.83 3.31
N THR A 10 -8.71 -1.20 2.81
CA THR A 10 -9.11 -1.16 1.39
C THR A 10 -10.42 -0.41 1.17
N ASP A 11 -11.01 0.16 2.25
CA ASP A 11 -12.20 1.01 2.18
C ASP A 11 -11.81 2.46 1.88
N GLY A 12 -12.04 2.91 0.65
CA GLY A 12 -11.85 4.30 0.24
C GLY A 12 -12.71 5.29 1.04
N LYS A 13 -13.88 4.86 1.55
CA LYS A 13 -14.78 5.74 2.33
C LYS A 13 -14.20 6.11 3.70
N GLU A 14 -13.24 5.36 4.24
CA GLU A 14 -12.49 5.79 5.43
C GLU A 14 -11.74 7.11 5.19
N LEU A 15 -11.19 7.30 3.98
CA LEU A 15 -10.45 8.50 3.61
C LEU A 15 -11.41 9.67 3.37
N SER A 16 -12.51 9.45 2.63
CA SER A 16 -13.49 10.50 2.34
C SER A 16 -14.13 11.04 3.64
N LYS A 17 -14.37 10.18 4.64
CA LYS A 17 -14.88 10.59 5.97
C LYS A 17 -13.99 11.61 6.70
N VAL A 18 -12.69 11.63 6.40
CA VAL A 18 -11.72 12.59 6.97
C VAL A 18 -11.31 13.68 5.97
N GLY A 19 -12.08 13.86 4.89
CA GLY A 19 -11.86 14.90 3.88
C GLY A 19 -10.75 14.58 2.87
N VAL A 20 -10.31 13.32 2.79
CA VAL A 20 -9.29 12.87 1.83
C VAL A 20 -9.97 12.13 0.68
N ASN A 21 -10.09 12.78 -0.48
CA ASN A 21 -10.94 12.32 -1.59
C ASN A 21 -10.16 11.70 -2.76
N ILE A 22 -8.87 11.40 -2.57
CA ILE A 22 -7.96 10.94 -3.65
C ILE A 22 -8.38 9.62 -4.29
N TRP A 23 -9.17 8.79 -3.60
CA TRP A 23 -9.64 7.47 -4.05
C TRP A 23 -11.13 7.46 -4.46
N ASP A 24 -11.85 8.57 -4.30
CA ASP A 24 -13.31 8.62 -4.51
C ASP A 24 -13.70 8.22 -5.94
N ALA A 25 -12.98 8.73 -6.94
CA ALA A 25 -13.25 8.41 -8.33
C ALA A 25 -13.05 6.91 -8.63
N ASN A 26 -11.97 6.31 -8.11
CA ASN A 26 -11.66 4.90 -8.31
C ASN A 26 -12.55 3.96 -7.48
N GLY A 27 -13.12 4.45 -6.37
CA GLY A 27 -14.07 3.71 -5.54
C GLY A 27 -15.54 3.88 -5.95
N SER A 28 -15.83 4.79 -6.89
CA SER A 28 -17.21 5.11 -7.29
C SER A 28 -17.93 3.91 -7.93
N ARG A 29 -19.26 3.83 -7.74
CA ARG A 29 -20.09 2.77 -8.35
C ARG A 29 -19.84 2.65 -9.86
N SER A 30 -19.86 3.76 -10.58
CA SER A 30 -19.64 3.81 -12.03
C SER A 30 -18.27 3.27 -12.46
N PHE A 31 -17.22 3.56 -11.69
CA PHE A 31 -15.87 3.11 -12.03
C PHE A 31 -15.72 1.61 -11.75
N LEU A 32 -16.19 1.13 -10.60
CA LEU A 32 -16.18 -0.29 -10.27
C LEU A 32 -16.99 -1.13 -11.27
N ASP A 33 -18.16 -0.64 -11.71
CA ASP A 33 -18.97 -1.31 -12.74
C ASP A 33 -18.26 -1.35 -14.09
N SER A 34 -17.53 -0.28 -14.44
CA SER A 34 -16.73 -0.25 -15.68
C SER A 34 -15.60 -1.29 -15.69
N LEU A 35 -15.16 -1.74 -14.51
CA LEU A 35 -14.19 -2.82 -14.32
C LEU A 35 -14.83 -4.21 -14.20
N GLY A 36 -16.16 -4.30 -14.24
CA GLY A 36 -16.91 -5.54 -14.09
C GLY A 36 -17.16 -5.97 -12.63
N PHE A 37 -16.89 -5.10 -11.65
CA PHE A 37 -17.12 -5.39 -10.23
C PHE A 37 -18.52 -5.00 -9.76
N THR A 38 -19.56 -5.55 -10.41
CA THR A 38 -20.96 -5.17 -10.14
C THR A 38 -21.44 -5.48 -8.73
N ASP A 39 -20.90 -6.54 -8.11
CA ASP A 39 -21.30 -6.99 -6.77
C ASP A 39 -20.41 -6.42 -5.66
N ARG A 40 -19.32 -5.72 -6.01
CA ARG A 40 -18.40 -5.12 -5.05
C ARG A 40 -19.00 -3.83 -4.48
N GLU A 41 -19.01 -3.64 -3.17
CA GLU A 41 -19.53 -2.42 -2.57
C GLU A 41 -18.79 -1.15 -3.03
N GLU A 42 -19.51 -0.04 -3.19
CA GLU A 42 -18.89 1.25 -3.49
C GLU A 42 -17.92 1.66 -2.38
N GLY A 43 -16.70 2.04 -2.77
CA GLY A 43 -15.60 2.33 -1.87
C GLY A 43 -14.66 1.14 -1.62
N ASP A 44 -15.06 -0.10 -1.92
CA ASP A 44 -14.15 -1.25 -1.85
C ASP A 44 -13.18 -1.21 -3.03
N LEU A 45 -11.91 -0.91 -2.75
CA LEU A 45 -10.87 -0.76 -3.76
C LEU A 45 -10.25 -2.11 -4.18
N GLY A 46 -10.67 -3.22 -3.58
CA GLY A 46 -10.02 -4.52 -3.73
C GLY A 46 -8.70 -4.61 -2.97
N PRO A 47 -7.88 -5.65 -3.24
CA PRO A 47 -6.62 -5.91 -2.54
C PRO A 47 -5.48 -4.96 -2.93
N VAL A 48 -5.69 -3.64 -2.83
CA VAL A 48 -4.71 -2.60 -3.16
C VAL A 48 -3.66 -2.44 -2.05
N TYR A 49 -2.59 -1.70 -2.35
CA TYR A 49 -1.52 -1.23 -1.42
C TYR A 49 -1.52 -1.81 -0.01
N GLY A 50 -2.31 -1.25 0.91
CA GLY A 50 -2.32 -1.65 2.32
C GLY A 50 -2.57 -3.14 2.52
N PHE A 51 -3.51 -3.72 1.76
CA PHE A 51 -3.74 -5.16 1.78
C PHE A 51 -2.49 -5.93 1.39
N GLN A 52 -1.80 -5.52 0.31
CA GLN A 52 -0.56 -6.18 -0.08
C GLN A 52 0.55 -5.98 0.96
N TRP A 53 0.60 -4.85 1.67
CA TRP A 53 1.63 -4.62 2.69
C TRP A 53 1.46 -5.50 3.92
N ARG A 54 0.20 -5.78 4.31
CA ARG A 54 -0.13 -6.47 5.57
C ARG A 54 -0.57 -7.93 5.37
N HIS A 55 -1.02 -8.29 4.17
CA HIS A 55 -1.71 -9.53 3.85
C HIS A 55 -1.33 -10.08 2.46
N PHE A 56 -0.09 -9.88 2.00
CA PHE A 56 0.34 -10.32 0.67
C PHE A 56 0.03 -11.80 0.42
N GLY A 57 -0.64 -12.12 -0.69
CA GLY A 57 -1.02 -13.48 -1.06
C GLY A 57 -2.22 -14.06 -0.30
N ALA A 58 -2.86 -13.32 0.61
CA ALA A 58 -4.15 -13.72 1.16
C ALA A 58 -5.24 -13.59 0.08
N LYS A 59 -6.21 -14.52 0.07
CA LYS A 59 -7.38 -14.41 -0.80
C LYS A 59 -8.25 -13.25 -0.32
N TYR A 60 -8.40 -12.22 -1.15
CA TYR A 60 -9.33 -11.12 -0.90
C TYR A 60 -10.78 -11.60 -1.00
N ASP A 61 -11.61 -11.04 -0.14
CA ASP A 61 -13.05 -11.28 -0.02
C ASP A 61 -13.79 -9.94 -0.12
N THR A 62 -13.85 -9.18 0.97
CA THR A 62 -14.42 -7.81 0.99
C THR A 62 -13.54 -6.86 1.81
N LYS A 63 -13.78 -5.55 1.68
CA LYS A 63 -13.15 -4.52 2.53
C LYS A 63 -13.43 -4.68 4.04
N ASP A 64 -14.51 -5.36 4.42
CA ASP A 64 -14.93 -5.50 5.83
C ASP A 64 -14.46 -6.82 6.46
N THR A 65 -13.85 -7.70 5.67
CA THR A 65 -13.34 -9.00 6.13
C THR A 65 -12.12 -8.81 7.03
N ASP A 66 -12.06 -9.52 8.17
CA ASP A 66 -10.85 -9.57 8.99
C ASP A 66 -9.80 -10.49 8.34
N TYR A 67 -8.66 -9.88 7.99
CA TYR A 67 -7.50 -10.57 7.40
C TYR A 67 -6.36 -10.79 8.41
N THR A 68 -6.60 -10.58 9.71
CA THR A 68 -5.61 -10.84 10.75
C THR A 68 -5.02 -12.25 10.60
N ASN A 69 -3.69 -12.33 10.61
CA ASN A 69 -2.91 -13.56 10.40
C ASN A 69 -3.11 -14.26 9.04
N LYS A 70 -3.65 -13.58 8.02
CA LYS A 70 -3.73 -14.08 6.64
C LYS A 70 -2.66 -13.40 5.78
N GLY A 71 -2.04 -14.19 4.90
CA GLY A 71 -1.00 -13.72 3.99
C GLY A 71 0.32 -13.41 4.69
N VAL A 72 1.19 -12.66 4.01
CA VAL A 72 2.48 -12.20 4.53
C VAL A 72 2.40 -10.73 4.93
N ASP A 73 2.76 -10.42 6.18
CA ASP A 73 2.86 -9.05 6.69
C ASP A 73 4.25 -8.48 6.38
N GLN A 74 4.43 -8.04 5.13
CA GLN A 74 5.69 -7.51 4.61
C GLN A 74 6.20 -6.32 5.45
N LEU A 75 5.30 -5.42 5.87
CA LEU A 75 5.67 -4.27 6.69
C LEU A 75 6.27 -4.72 8.03
N LYS A 76 5.62 -5.67 8.71
CA LYS A 76 6.13 -6.21 9.99
C LYS A 76 7.46 -6.92 9.81
N GLU A 77 7.61 -7.70 8.75
CA GLU A 77 8.88 -8.40 8.45
C GLU A 77 10.01 -7.41 8.22
N VAL A 78 9.79 -6.36 7.43
CA VAL A 78 10.80 -5.31 7.20
C VAL A 78 11.16 -4.58 8.50
N ILE A 79 10.18 -4.18 9.32
CA ILE A 79 10.45 -3.54 10.62
C ILE A 79 11.31 -4.45 11.51
N ASN A 80 10.99 -5.74 11.58
CA ASN A 80 11.75 -6.70 12.36
C ASN A 80 13.17 -6.88 11.83
N THR A 81 13.34 -6.96 10.51
CA THR A 81 14.65 -7.11 9.87
C THR A 81 15.53 -5.88 10.11
N ILE A 82 15.01 -4.66 10.00
CA ILE A 82 15.78 -3.44 10.31
C ILE A 82 16.33 -3.50 11.75
N LYS A 83 15.53 -3.96 12.72
CA LYS A 83 15.91 -4.05 14.14
C LYS A 83 16.91 -5.16 14.45
N THR A 84 16.85 -6.27 13.72
CA THR A 84 17.53 -7.52 14.10
C THR A 84 18.64 -7.93 13.15
N ASN A 85 18.58 -7.52 11.89
CA ASN A 85 19.55 -7.81 10.83
C ASN A 85 19.62 -6.63 9.83
N PRO A 86 20.10 -5.44 10.25
CA PRO A 86 20.05 -4.22 9.44
C PRO A 86 20.86 -4.29 8.13
N ASP A 87 21.86 -5.17 8.04
CA ASP A 87 22.67 -5.37 6.83
C ASP A 87 21.98 -6.26 5.77
N ASP A 88 20.76 -6.73 6.05
CA ASP A 88 19.99 -7.56 5.13
C ASP A 88 19.64 -6.79 3.84
N ARG A 89 19.80 -7.45 2.70
CA ARG A 89 19.57 -6.86 1.37
C ARG A 89 18.17 -7.11 0.81
N ARG A 90 17.27 -7.69 1.62
CA ARG A 90 15.93 -8.17 1.22
C ARG A 90 14.81 -7.44 1.97
N MET A 91 15.11 -6.31 2.60
CA MET A 91 14.12 -5.45 3.27
C MET A 91 13.24 -4.74 2.23
N ILE A 92 12.25 -5.46 1.70
CA ILE A 92 11.42 -5.02 0.57
C ILE A 92 9.93 -5.13 0.93
N ILE A 93 9.15 -4.12 0.52
CA ILE A 93 7.69 -4.18 0.47
C ILE A 93 7.27 -4.11 -1.00
N CYS A 94 6.58 -5.13 -1.50
CA CYS A 94 6.06 -5.20 -2.86
C CYS A 94 4.54 -5.07 -2.86
N SER A 95 4.01 -4.08 -3.58
CA SER A 95 2.55 -3.92 -3.79
C SER A 95 2.09 -4.58 -5.09
N TRP A 96 3.02 -4.94 -5.99
CA TRP A 96 2.70 -5.50 -7.29
C TRP A 96 2.51 -7.02 -7.21
N ASN A 97 1.26 -7.46 -7.01
CA ASN A 97 0.88 -8.87 -7.01
C ASN A 97 0.12 -9.24 -8.30
N PRO A 98 0.74 -9.97 -9.26
CA PRO A 98 0.10 -10.36 -10.52
C PRO A 98 -1.20 -11.14 -10.37
N ILE A 99 -1.37 -11.91 -9.29
CA ILE A 99 -2.58 -12.69 -9.03
C ILE A 99 -3.76 -11.77 -8.69
N ASP A 100 -3.48 -10.71 -7.93
CA ASP A 100 -4.50 -9.84 -7.37
C ASP A 100 -4.78 -8.59 -8.23
N ILE A 101 -3.87 -8.21 -9.14
CA ILE A 101 -4.04 -7.05 -10.03
C ILE A 101 -5.40 -7.01 -10.74
N PRO A 102 -5.92 -8.11 -11.33
CA PRO A 102 -7.24 -8.11 -11.96
C PRO A 102 -8.39 -7.82 -10.99
N SER A 103 -8.17 -7.94 -9.68
CA SER A 103 -9.16 -7.68 -8.63
C SER A 103 -9.03 -6.29 -8.00
N MET A 104 -8.02 -5.49 -8.36
CA MET A 104 -7.82 -4.13 -7.81
C MET A 104 -8.62 -3.10 -8.61
N ALA A 105 -9.18 -2.09 -7.93
CA ALA A 105 -9.78 -0.93 -8.60
C ALA A 105 -8.74 -0.19 -9.46
N LEU A 106 -7.51 -0.07 -8.96
CA LEU A 106 -6.39 0.46 -9.72
C LEU A 106 -5.10 -0.28 -9.36
N PRO A 107 -4.37 -0.84 -10.34
CA PRO A 107 -3.08 -1.46 -10.09
C PRO A 107 -2.08 -0.44 -9.51
N PRO A 108 -1.23 -0.80 -8.55
CA PRO A 108 -0.43 0.17 -7.82
C PRO A 108 0.59 0.86 -8.71
N CYS A 109 0.69 2.19 -8.63
CA CYS A 109 1.74 2.97 -9.28
C CYS A 109 3.09 2.81 -8.56
N HIS A 110 3.05 2.69 -7.23
CA HIS A 110 4.22 2.46 -6.37
C HIS A 110 4.38 0.97 -6.16
N CYS A 111 5.23 0.33 -6.94
CA CYS A 111 5.25 -1.12 -7.02
C CYS A 111 6.10 -1.77 -5.93
N LEU A 112 7.25 -1.19 -5.62
CA LEU A 112 8.26 -1.80 -4.77
C LEU A 112 9.01 -0.73 -3.97
N VAL A 113 9.21 -1.00 -2.69
CA VAL A 113 9.98 -0.16 -1.77
C VAL A 113 11.08 -1.02 -1.17
N GLN A 114 12.33 -0.54 -1.20
CA GLN A 114 13.46 -1.21 -0.59
C GLN A 114 14.10 -0.31 0.48
N PHE A 115 14.38 -0.87 1.64
CA PHE A 115 15.09 -0.20 2.73
C PHE A 115 16.56 -0.64 2.78
N TYR A 116 17.40 0.27 3.25
CA TYR A 116 18.83 0.06 3.41
C TYR A 116 19.31 0.78 4.66
N VAL A 117 20.09 0.10 5.51
CA VAL A 117 20.69 0.68 6.70
C VAL A 117 22.21 0.76 6.51
N SER A 118 22.80 1.89 6.84
CA SER A 118 24.25 2.06 6.88
C SER A 118 24.63 3.18 7.84
N ASN A 119 25.70 2.99 8.62
CA ASN A 119 26.20 3.99 9.57
C ASN A 119 25.14 4.54 10.54
N GLY A 120 24.15 3.71 10.91
CA GLY A 120 23.03 4.13 11.77
C GLY A 120 21.95 4.97 11.07
N GLU A 121 22.02 5.13 9.75
CA GLU A 121 21.04 5.86 8.95
C GLU A 121 20.18 4.91 8.11
N LEU A 122 18.88 5.22 7.97
CA LEU A 122 17.93 4.48 7.16
C LEU A 122 17.67 5.22 5.84
N SER A 123 17.89 4.53 4.73
CA SER A 123 17.53 4.96 3.38
C SER A 123 16.36 4.14 2.83
N CYS A 124 15.59 4.75 1.94
CA CYS A 124 14.44 4.13 1.29
C CYS A 124 14.44 4.45 -0.21
N GLN A 125 14.38 3.41 -1.04
CA GLN A 125 14.22 3.51 -2.48
C GLN A 125 12.79 3.09 -2.87
N LEU A 126 12.13 3.93 -3.67
CA LEU A 126 10.85 3.61 -4.29
C LEU A 126 11.02 3.35 -5.78
N TYR A 127 10.45 2.25 -6.27
CA TYR A 127 10.20 2.03 -7.70
C TYR A 127 8.74 2.34 -8.03
N GLN A 128 8.53 3.35 -8.88
CA GLN A 128 7.23 3.80 -9.34
C GLN A 128 7.08 3.56 -10.85
N ARG A 129 6.15 2.67 -11.24
CA ARG A 129 5.96 2.29 -12.67
C ARG A 129 5.36 3.40 -13.52
N SER A 130 4.67 4.35 -12.89
CA SER A 130 3.96 5.45 -13.54
C SER A 130 3.86 6.64 -12.59
N GLY A 131 4.35 7.80 -13.03
CA GLY A 131 4.36 9.02 -12.24
C GLY A 131 3.83 10.19 -13.04
N ASP A 132 2.68 10.71 -12.62
CA ASP A 132 2.20 12.03 -13.05
C ASP A 132 3.10 13.09 -12.43
N VAL A 133 3.98 13.69 -13.23
CA VAL A 133 4.98 14.66 -12.77
C VAL A 133 4.34 15.93 -12.22
N GLY A 134 3.18 16.35 -12.74
CA GLY A 134 2.53 17.60 -12.35
C GLY A 134 1.75 17.50 -11.04
N LEU A 135 1.04 16.38 -10.84
CA LEU A 135 0.17 16.20 -9.67
C LEU A 135 0.69 15.11 -8.73
N GLY A 136 0.93 13.91 -9.23
CA GLY A 136 1.19 12.73 -8.39
C GLY A 136 2.57 12.71 -7.73
N VAL A 137 3.62 12.92 -8.50
CA VAL A 137 5.02 12.78 -8.06
C VAL A 137 5.35 13.64 -6.83
N PRO A 138 4.97 14.94 -6.75
CA PRO A 138 5.20 15.73 -5.54
C PRO A 138 4.60 15.11 -4.26
N PHE A 139 3.36 14.61 -4.33
CA PHE A 139 2.75 13.91 -3.20
C PHE A 139 3.43 12.58 -2.90
N ASN A 140 3.89 11.87 -3.93
CA ASN A 140 4.56 10.58 -3.76
C ASN A 140 5.91 10.73 -3.06
N ILE A 141 6.68 11.77 -3.41
CA ILE A 141 7.92 12.12 -2.70
C ILE A 141 7.61 12.37 -1.22
N ALA A 142 6.64 13.24 -0.91
CA ALA A 142 6.28 13.53 0.48
C ALA A 142 5.82 12.28 1.25
N SER A 143 5.01 11.41 0.62
CA SER A 143 4.48 10.19 1.23
C SER A 143 5.59 9.19 1.61
N TYR A 144 6.50 8.90 0.68
CA TYR A 144 7.57 7.94 0.94
C TYR A 144 8.72 8.52 1.78
N SER A 145 8.96 9.83 1.72
CA SER A 145 9.81 10.51 2.70
C SER A 145 9.23 10.38 4.12
N LEU A 146 7.93 10.60 4.30
CA LEU A 146 7.27 10.43 5.60
C LEU A 146 7.34 8.97 6.08
N LEU A 147 7.10 8.00 5.20
CA LEU A 147 7.26 6.58 5.54
C LEU A 147 8.68 6.30 6.03
N THR A 148 9.70 6.82 5.35
CA THR A 148 11.10 6.65 5.73
C THR A 148 11.37 7.18 7.13
N HIS A 149 10.89 8.40 7.43
CA HIS A 149 10.99 8.99 8.78
C HIS A 149 10.26 8.17 9.84
N MET A 150 9.05 7.68 9.54
CA MET A 150 8.28 6.85 10.47
C MET A 150 8.99 5.54 10.77
N MET A 151 9.50 4.86 9.74
CA MET A 151 10.26 3.61 9.88
C MET A 151 11.51 3.83 10.72
N ALA A 152 12.30 4.85 10.39
CA ALA A 152 13.52 5.20 11.12
C ALA A 152 13.26 5.57 12.59
N HIS A 153 12.12 6.18 12.91
CA HIS A 153 11.78 6.55 14.28
C HIS A 153 11.47 5.34 15.17
N ILE A 154 10.90 4.27 14.61
CA ILE A 154 10.41 3.12 15.38
C ILE A 154 11.37 1.92 15.41
N THR A 155 12.45 1.97 14.61
CA THR A 155 13.48 0.93 14.49
C THR A 155 14.79 1.41 15.05
#